data_AF-A0A450YLE8-F1
#
_entry.id   AF-A0A450YLE8-F1
#
_cell.length_a   1.000
_cell.length_b   1.000
_cell.length_c   1.000
_cell.angle_alpha   90.00
_cell.angle_beta   90.00
_cell.angle_gamma   90.00
#
_symmetry.space_group_name_H-M   'P 1'
#
loop_
_entity.id
_entity.type
_entity.pdbx_description
1 polymer ?
#
loop_
_entity_poly.entity_id
_entity_poly.type
_entity_poly.pdbx_seq_one_letter_code
_entity_poly.pdbx_strand_id
1 'polypeptide(L)' 'MRRNIEALTAELIGLPKRERLEIARFLLFIDNRSSDSDDIESVWEEEITDRVRAVDAGTAAGLDYNTAMEELERRFSS' A
#
# COMPACT_ATOMS: atom_id res chain seq x y z
N MET A 1 29.22 -15.04 -6.97
CA MET A 1 29.04 -16.10 -5.95
C MET A 1 27.57 -16.49 -5.90
N ARG A 2 27.19 -17.73 -6.25
CA ARG A 2 25.84 -18.24 -5.96
C ARG A 2 25.80 -18.54 -4.47
N ARG A 3 25.05 -17.75 -3.69
CA ARG A 3 24.78 -18.10 -2.29
C ARG A 3 23.78 -19.26 -2.27
N ASN A 4 24.04 -20.29 -1.47
CA ASN A 4 23.09 -21.38 -1.29
C ASN A 4 21.87 -20.85 -0.52
N ILE A 5 20.68 -20.97 -1.09
CA ILE A 5 19.42 -20.57 -0.46
C ILE A 5 19.22 -21.27 0.88
N GLU A 6 19.58 -22.54 0.98
CA GLU A 6 19.42 -23.31 2.23
C GLU A 6 20.27 -22.71 3.36
N ALA A 7 21.51 -22.30 3.05
CA ALA A 7 22.39 -21.65 4.02
C ALA A 7 21.86 -20.29 4.45
N LEU A 8 21.35 -19.48 3.51
CA LEU A 8 20.73 -18.19 3.80
C LEU A 8 19.46 -18.32 4.65
N THR A 9 18.64 -19.33 4.36
CA THR A 9 17.43 -19.61 5.14
C THR A 9 17.78 -20.06 6.55
N ALA A 10 18.80 -20.90 6.71
CA ALA A 10 19.28 -21.34 8.02
C ALA A 10 19.78 -20.15 8.86
N GLU A 11 20.55 -19.24 8.26
CA GLU A 11 20.98 -18.00 8.91
C GLU A 11 19.78 -17.13 9.33
N LEU A 12 18.81 -16.93 8.42
CA LEU A 12 17.62 -16.12 8.68
C LEU A 12 16.76 -16.69 9.82
N ILE A 13 16.53 -18.00 9.85
CA ILE A 13 15.74 -18.65 10.90
C ILE A 13 16.45 -18.56 12.27
N GLY A 14 17.78 -18.57 12.28
CA GLY A 14 18.60 -18.46 13.48
C GLY A 14 18.54 -17.09 14.17
N LEU A 15 18.13 -16.03 13.48
CA LEU A 15 18.05 -14.68 14.04
C LEU A 15 16.92 -14.55 15.08
N PRO A 16 17.00 -13.61 16.04
CA PRO A 16 15.88 -13.24 16.90
C PRO A 16 14.63 -12.84 16.11
N LYS A 17 13.44 -13.11 16.67
CA LYS A 17 12.14 -12.82 16.00
C LYS A 17 12.05 -11.39 15.46
N ARG A 18 12.54 -10.40 16.21
CA ARG A 18 12.52 -8.99 15.81
C ARG A 18 13.31 -8.74 14.53
N GLU A 19 14.53 -9.27 14.45
CA GLU A 19 15.40 -9.11 13.28
C GLU A 19 14.82 -9.82 12.06
N ARG A 20 14.23 -11.02 12.24
CA ARG A 20 13.52 -11.72 11.16
C ARG A 20 12.36 -10.90 10.60
N LEU A 21 11.58 -10.25 11.48
CA LEU A 21 10.47 -9.39 11.07
C LEU A 21 10.94 -8.12 10.36
N GLU A 22 12.05 -7.53 10.80
CA GLU A 22 12.64 -6.37 10.12
C GLU A 22 13.11 -6.74 8.71
N ILE A 23 13.78 -7.89 8.55
CA ILE A 23 14.19 -8.40 7.24
C ILE A 23 12.98 -8.68 6.35
N ALA A 24 11.95 -9.35 6.87
CA ALA A 24 10.71 -9.60 6.12
C ALA A 24 10.05 -8.30 5.65
N ARG A 25 9.98 -7.27 6.51
CA ARG A 25 9.49 -5.94 6.14
C ARG A 25 10.30 -5.32 5.00
N PHE A 26 11.63 -5.40 5.07
CA PHE A 26 12.49 -4.85 4.02
C PHE A 26 12.30 -5.57 2.68
N LEU A 27 12.21 -6.90 2.68
CA LEU A 27 11.99 -7.68 1.47
C LEU A 27 10.64 -7.34 0.82
N LEU A 28 9.56 -7.30 1.63
CA LEU A 28 8.23 -6.89 1.16
C LEU A 28 8.24 -5.47 0.58
N PHE A 29 8.96 -4.54 1.21
CA PHE A 29 9.07 -3.16 0.72
C PHE A 29 9.84 -3.05 -0.61
N ILE A 30 10.85 -3.89 -0.83
CA ILE A 30 11.62 -3.89 -2.08
C ILE A 30 10.80 -4.53 -3.20
N ASP A 31 10.15 -5.66 -2.94
CA ASP A 31 9.36 -6.36 -3.95
C ASP A 31 8.05 -5.63 -4.30
N ASN A 32 7.48 -4.88 -3.35
CA ASN A 32 6.33 -4.00 -3.61
C ASN A 32 6.68 -2.78 -4.49
N ARG A 33 7.95 -2.57 -4.83
CA ARG A 33 8.39 -1.59 -5.84
C ARG A 33 8.51 -2.19 -7.24
N SER A 34 7.84 -3.32 -7.50
CA SER A 34 7.75 -3.86 -8.86
C SER A 34 7.24 -2.79 -9.83
N SER A 35 7.78 -2.84 -11.04
CA SER A 35 7.72 -1.93 -12.20
C SER A 35 6.36 -1.39 -12.68
N ASP A 36 5.28 -1.63 -11.93
CA ASP A 36 3.98 -0.97 -12.12
C ASP A 36 3.90 0.37 -11.36
N SER A 37 4.95 0.73 -10.60
CA SER A 37 4.95 1.91 -9.72
C SER A 37 5.35 3.23 -10.37
N ASP A 38 5.92 3.23 -11.58
CA ASP A 38 6.43 4.45 -12.20
C ASP A 38 5.32 5.43 -12.62
N ASP A 39 4.06 4.97 -12.64
CA ASP A 39 2.90 5.80 -12.99
C ASP A 39 1.91 5.99 -11.83
N ILE A 40 2.16 5.42 -10.65
CA ILE A 40 1.26 5.59 -9.50
C ILE A 40 1.17 7.06 -9.11
N GLU A 41 2.31 7.75 -9.05
CA GLU A 41 2.36 9.18 -8.70
C GLU A 41 1.60 10.04 -9.73
N SER A 42 1.77 9.77 -11.03
CA SER A 42 1.02 10.46 -12.09
C SER A 42 -0.48 10.21 -12.00
N VAL A 43 -0.90 8.96 -11.79
CA VAL A 43 -2.32 8.58 -11.68
C VAL A 43 -2.96 9.23 -10.45
N TRP A 44 -2.24 9.32 -9.33
CA TRP A 44 -2.70 10.06 -8.15
C TRP A 44 -2.81 11.56 -8.42
N GLU A 45 -1.82 12.14 -9.11
CA GLU A 45 -1.84 13.57 -9.44
C GLU A 45 -3.00 13.92 -10.38
N GLU A 46 -3.27 13.07 -11.37
CA GLU A 46 -4.44 13.19 -12.25
C GLU A 46 -5.74 13.13 -11.45
N GLU A 47 -5.88 12.14 -10.57
CA GLU A 47 -7.07 11.95 -9.74
C GLU A 47 -7.33 13.12 -8.79
N ILE A 48 -6.30 13.60 -8.09
CA ILE A 48 -6.39 14.76 -7.20
C ILE A 48 -6.80 16.00 -8.00
N THR A 49 -6.15 16.23 -9.14
CA THR A 49 -6.46 17.37 -10.01
C THR A 49 -7.91 17.35 -10.47
N ASP A 50 -8.42 16.20 -10.89
CA ASP A 50 -9.80 16.06 -11.35
C ASP A 50 -10.80 16.24 -10.21
N ARG A 51 -10.48 15.76 -9.00
CA ARG A 51 -11.31 16.00 -7.81
C ARG A 51 -11.38 17.48 -7.44
N VAL A 52 -10.24 18.19 -7.48
CA VAL A 52 -10.20 19.65 -7.26
C VAL A 52 -11.06 20.37 -8.29
N ARG A 53 -10.91 20.05 -9.59
CA ARG A 53 -11.74 20.62 -10.66
C ARG A 53 -13.23 20.37 -10.45
N ALA A 54 -13.61 19.16 -10.02
CA ALA A 54 -15.01 18.85 -9.77
C ALA A 54 -15.60 19.69 -8.63
N VAL A 55 -14.81 19.99 -7.59
CA VAL A 55 -15.21 20.91 -6.52
C VAL A 55 -15.34 22.33 -7.04
N ASP A 56 -14.36 22.83 -7.78
CA ASP A 56 -14.35 24.19 -8.33
C ASP A 56 -15.52 24.41 -9.32
N ALA A 57 -15.85 23.40 -10.12
CA ALA A 57 -16.97 23.41 -11.04
C ALA A 57 -18.34 23.22 -10.36
N GLY A 58 -18.38 22.95 -9.04
CA GLY A 58 -19.60 22.66 -8.30
C GLY A 58 -20.29 21.35 -8.69
N THR A 59 -19.58 20.45 -9.37
CA THR A 59 -20.09 19.14 -9.80
C THR A 59 -19.78 18.02 -8.82
N ALA A 60 -18.92 18.28 -7.83
CA ALA A 60 -18.62 17.32 -6.77
C ALA A 60 -19.85 17.08 -5.89
N ALA A 61 -20.16 15.81 -5.63
CA ALA A 61 -21.19 15.41 -4.67
C ALA A 61 -20.54 15.12 -3.30
N GLY A 62 -21.03 15.80 -2.27
CA GLY A 62 -20.67 15.48 -0.88
C GLY A 62 -21.49 14.31 -0.35
N LEU A 63 -20.90 13.53 0.56
CA LEU A 63 -21.60 12.50 1.32
C LEU A 63 -21.61 12.90 2.79
N ASP A 64 -22.74 12.71 3.47
CA ASP A 64 -22.80 12.91 4.92
C ASP A 64 -21.86 11.93 5.63
N TYR A 65 -21.20 12.41 6.68
CA TYR A 65 -20.21 11.63 7.42
C TYR A 65 -20.80 10.32 7.97
N ASN A 66 -21.99 10.36 8.58
CA ASN A 66 -22.57 9.18 9.19
C ASN A 66 -22.93 8.15 8.12
N THR A 67 -23.50 8.61 6.99
CA THR A 67 -23.80 7.75 5.84
C THR A 67 -22.53 7.09 5.27
N ALA A 68 -21.43 7.84 5.16
CA ALA A 68 -20.16 7.30 4.70
C ALA A 68 -19.62 6.22 5.65
N MET A 69 -19.68 6.47 6.96
CA MET A 69 -19.20 5.52 7.98
C MET A 69 -20.05 4.25 8.04
N GLU A 70 -21.39 4.37 7.98
CA GLU A 70 -22.29 3.22 7.94
C GLU A 70 -22.03 2.34 6.71
N GLU A 71 -21.76 2.94 5.54
CA GLU A 71 -21.41 2.17 4.35
C GLU A 71 -20.09 1.41 4.52
N LEU A 72 -19.06 2.07 5.06
CA LEU A 72 -17.76 1.46 5.31
C LEU A 72 -17.87 0.30 6.31
N GLU A 73 -18.57 0.50 7.42
CA GLU A 73 -18.82 -0.55 8.40
C GLU A 73 -19.57 -1.73 7.76
N ARG A 74 -20.63 -1.49 6.99
CA ARG A 74 -21.36 -2.57 6.30
C ARG A 74 -20.45 -3.35 5.32
N ARG A 75 -19.53 -2.66 4.66
CA ARG A 75 -18.71 -3.23 3.57
C ARG A 75 -17.48 -3.98 4.07
N PHE A 76 -16.95 -3.59 5.23
CA PHE A 76 -15.69 -4.10 5.77
C PHE A 76 -15.81 -4.71 7.18
N SER A 77 -16.99 -4.75 7.79
CA SER A 77 -17.20 -5.55 9.00
C SER A 77 -17.12 -7.03 8.66
N SER A 78 -15.94 -7.62 8.94
CA SER A 78 -15.70 -9.06 9.04
C SER A 78 -15.38 -9.43 10.47
#